data_AF-A0A5C6PB96-F1
#
_entry.id   AF-A0A5C6PB96-F1
#
_cell.length_a   1.000
_cell.length_b   1.000
_cell.length_c   1.000
_cell.angle_alpha   90.00
_cell.angle_beta   90.00
_cell.angle_gamma   90.00
#
_symmetry.space_group_name_H-M   'P 1'
#
loop_
_entity.id
_entity.type
_entity.pdbx_description
1 polymer ?
#
loop_
_entity_poly.entity_id
_entity_poly.type
_entity_poly.pdbx_seq_one_letter_code
_entity_poly.pdbx_strand_id
1 'polypeptide(L)'
;MAFYEVYSHPALLRYQTSVCTKATLFLLVVLCLTYISPLLVAYRSQGFWIKRATYEEQPVVRFQYQTLLVAATSIRGDFVAWSTFPHLNNMLASNLRIPSVSVREEDQNQDGKLDFLILNLQLPLQPEEQVYSVQLLLTFSYQLFRMSTVVMQSLAYLQHSSPVPGAKLFISGDLKLQQKTPLPHRGVYDIYNVGTY
;
A
#
# COMPACT_ATOMS: atom_id res chain seq x y z
N MET A 1 93.76 29.10 -22.73
CA MET A 1 93.77 28.22 -23.92
C MET A 1 92.40 27.57 -24.04
N ALA A 2 91.85 27.46 -25.25
CA ALA A 2 90.53 26.86 -25.51
C ALA A 2 90.66 25.38 -25.91
N PHE A 3 89.74 24.52 -25.44
CA PHE A 3 89.63 23.11 -25.83
C PHE A 3 88.28 22.80 -26.48
N TYR A 4 88.33 21.98 -27.55
CA TYR A 4 87.22 21.36 -28.29
C TYR A 4 86.84 20.04 -27.60
N GLU A 5 85.55 19.87 -27.26
CA GLU A 5 85.04 18.61 -26.69
C GLU A 5 84.62 17.65 -27.82
N VAL A 6 85.11 16.41 -27.71
CA VAL A 6 85.25 15.40 -28.78
C VAL A 6 84.09 14.38 -28.80
N TYR A 7 82.98 14.69 -28.10
CA TYR A 7 81.70 13.93 -28.06
C TYR A 7 81.70 12.70 -27.13
N SER A 8 80.56 12.06 -26.88
CA SER A 8 79.44 12.39 -25.98
C SER A 8 78.72 11.06 -25.65
N HIS A 9 77.94 11.01 -24.57
CA HIS A 9 77.03 9.87 -24.32
C HIS A 9 75.84 10.25 -23.42
N PRO A 10 74.75 9.46 -23.43
CA PRO A 10 73.43 9.92 -23.04
C PRO A 10 73.14 9.72 -21.56
N ALA A 11 72.22 10.49 -20.97
CA ALA A 11 71.66 10.10 -19.68
C ALA A 11 70.23 10.57 -19.41
N LEU A 12 69.53 9.69 -18.70
CA LEU A 12 68.09 9.51 -18.63
C LEU A 12 67.35 10.61 -17.85
N LEU A 13 66.30 11.14 -18.46
CA LEU A 13 65.42 12.17 -17.90
C LEU A 13 64.25 11.53 -17.15
N ARG A 14 64.28 11.63 -15.82
CA ARG A 14 63.11 11.42 -14.98
C ARG A 14 62.64 12.77 -14.49
N TYR A 15 61.47 13.18 -14.96
CA TYR A 15 60.80 14.36 -14.44
C TYR A 15 60.15 14.00 -13.12
N GLN A 16 60.93 14.18 -12.06
CA GLN A 16 60.50 14.01 -10.69
C GLN A 16 59.92 15.33 -10.21
N THR A 17 58.66 15.31 -9.84
CA THR A 17 57.97 16.48 -9.31
C THR A 17 57.96 16.40 -7.78
N SER A 18 58.34 17.50 -7.13
CA SER A 18 58.21 17.64 -5.67
C SER A 18 56.73 17.68 -5.25
N VAL A 19 56.47 17.27 -4.01
CA VAL A 19 55.14 17.05 -3.45
C VAL A 19 54.23 18.30 -3.55
N CYS A 20 54.80 19.51 -3.51
CA CYS A 20 54.06 20.78 -3.51
C CYS A 20 54.24 21.56 -4.83
N THR A 21 53.96 20.93 -5.98
CA THR A 21 54.04 21.57 -7.30
C THR A 21 52.70 21.50 -8.03
N LYS A 22 52.48 22.39 -9.02
CA LYS A 22 51.21 22.43 -9.76
C LYS A 22 50.90 21.13 -10.50
N ALA A 23 51.94 20.39 -10.92
CA ALA A 23 51.79 19.11 -11.62
C ALA A 23 51.30 17.98 -10.70
N THR A 24 51.81 17.88 -9.47
CA THR A 24 51.33 16.89 -8.49
C THR A 24 49.89 17.20 -8.06
N LEU A 25 49.56 18.48 -7.91
CA LEU A 25 48.18 18.91 -7.62
C LEU A 25 47.22 18.53 -8.75
N PHE A 26 47.60 18.73 -10.02
CA PHE A 26 46.77 18.31 -11.16
C PHE A 26 46.55 16.80 -11.20
N LEU A 27 47.60 16.00 -10.98
CA LEU A 27 47.50 14.54 -10.97
C LEU A 27 46.60 14.05 -9.83
N LEU A 28 46.69 14.66 -8.65
CA LEU A 28 45.80 14.36 -7.52
C LEU A 28 44.35 14.69 -7.86
N VAL A 29 44.08 15.86 -8.47
CA VAL A 29 42.73 16.26 -8.89
C VAL A 29 42.14 15.26 -9.89
N VAL A 30 42.91 14.84 -10.90
CA VAL A 30 42.46 13.85 -11.89
C VAL A 30 42.17 12.50 -11.23
N LEU A 31 43.03 12.03 -10.34
CA LEU A 31 42.85 10.77 -9.63
C LEU A 31 41.60 10.81 -8.74
N CYS A 32 41.43 11.92 -8.00
CA CYS A 32 40.22 12.16 -7.22
C CYS A 32 38.96 12.13 -8.08
N LEU A 33 38.91 12.87 -9.20
CA LEU A 33 37.76 12.84 -10.11
C LEU A 33 37.51 11.45 -10.69
N THR A 34 38.55 10.68 -10.98
CA THR A 34 38.46 9.34 -11.58
C THR A 34 37.79 8.33 -10.64
N TYR A 35 38.06 8.39 -9.34
CA TYR A 35 37.48 7.43 -8.38
C TYR A 35 36.27 7.97 -7.61
N ILE A 36 36.26 9.26 -7.30
CA ILE A 36 35.22 9.86 -6.47
C ILE A 36 33.95 10.11 -7.29
N SER A 37 34.05 10.45 -8.58
CA SER A 37 32.86 10.71 -9.42
C SER A 37 32.00 9.46 -9.68
N PRO A 38 32.56 8.30 -10.08
CA PRO A 38 31.76 7.09 -10.29
C PRO A 38 31.12 6.58 -8.98
N LEU A 39 31.83 6.70 -7.86
CA LEU A 39 31.32 6.35 -6.54
C LEU A 39 30.15 7.26 -6.13
N LEU A 40 30.28 8.58 -6.35
CA LEU A 40 29.22 9.54 -6.06
C LEU A 40 27.95 9.27 -6.86
N VAL A 41 28.08 8.90 -8.14
CA VAL A 41 26.94 8.52 -9.00
C VAL A 41 26.28 7.24 -8.53
N ALA A 42 27.06 6.19 -8.26
CA ALA A 42 26.53 4.89 -7.86
C ALA A 42 25.95 4.89 -6.42
N TYR A 43 26.43 5.78 -5.55
CA TYR A 43 25.85 6.02 -4.23
C TYR A 43 24.53 6.82 -4.33
N ARG A 44 24.46 7.85 -5.17
CA ARG A 44 23.25 8.68 -5.35
C ARG A 44 22.11 7.97 -6.07
N SER A 45 22.39 6.90 -6.82
CA SER A 45 21.38 6.09 -7.50
C SER A 45 20.64 5.09 -6.58
N GLN A 46 20.76 5.21 -5.24
CA GLN A 46 20.10 4.33 -4.24
C GLN A 46 20.46 2.83 -4.42
N GLY A 47 21.62 2.54 -5.02
CA GLY A 47 21.82 1.29 -5.77
C GLY A 47 22.72 0.23 -5.14
N PHE A 48 23.48 0.52 -4.08
CA PHE A 48 24.53 -0.42 -3.70
C PHE A 48 24.07 -1.65 -2.93
N TRP A 49 23.04 -1.56 -2.07
CA TRP A 49 22.55 -2.72 -1.31
C TRP A 49 21.24 -2.48 -0.52
N ILE A 50 20.16 -1.96 -1.14
CA ILE A 50 18.90 -1.76 -0.41
C ILE A 50 18.06 -3.04 -0.46
N LYS A 51 17.89 -3.70 0.70
CA LYS A 51 17.05 -4.90 0.82
C LYS A 51 15.57 -4.58 1.03
N ARG A 52 15.27 -3.49 1.73
CA ARG A 52 13.91 -3.03 2.04
C ARG A 52 13.91 -1.51 2.15
N ALA A 53 12.83 -0.90 1.74
CA ALA A 53 12.57 0.52 1.90
C ALA A 53 11.11 0.71 2.32
N THR A 54 10.84 1.75 3.09
CA THR A 54 9.50 2.11 3.57
C THR A 54 9.06 3.37 2.87
N TYR A 55 7.83 3.38 2.37
CA TYR A 55 7.26 4.50 1.64
C TYR A 55 5.85 4.77 2.14
N GLU A 56 5.47 6.04 2.15
CA GLU A 56 4.10 6.47 2.44
C GLU A 56 3.39 6.82 1.14
N GLU A 57 2.20 6.26 0.98
CA GLU A 57 1.34 6.48 -0.16
C GLU A 57 -0.12 6.48 0.32
N GLN A 58 -0.90 7.43 -0.19
CA GLN A 58 -2.34 7.44 0.02
C GLN A 58 -2.99 6.51 -1.02
N PRO A 59 -3.55 5.38 -0.60
CA PRO A 59 -4.14 4.39 -1.50
C PRO A 59 -5.40 4.91 -2.16
N VAL A 60 -5.77 4.28 -3.28
CA VAL A 60 -7.10 4.43 -3.86
C VAL A 60 -7.98 3.30 -3.32
N VAL A 61 -8.92 3.67 -2.45
CA VAL A 61 -9.93 2.75 -1.91
C VAL A 61 -11.26 3.06 -2.58
N ARG A 62 -11.93 2.04 -3.10
CA ARG A 62 -13.29 2.17 -3.65
C ARG A 62 -14.19 1.13 -3.01
N PHE A 63 -15.37 1.55 -2.58
CA PHE A 63 -16.39 0.62 -2.16
C PHE A 63 -16.97 -0.07 -3.40
N GLN A 64 -17.03 -1.41 -3.40
CA GLN A 64 -17.47 -2.18 -4.57
C GLN A 64 -19.00 -2.27 -4.69
N TYR A 65 -19.75 -1.61 -3.80
CA TYR A 65 -21.21 -1.74 -3.71
C TYR A 65 -21.66 -3.19 -3.51
N GLN A 66 -20.80 -4.00 -2.88
CA GLN A 66 -21.07 -5.38 -2.54
C GLN A 66 -21.19 -5.51 -1.02
N THR A 67 -22.39 -5.88 -0.58
CA THR A 67 -22.73 -5.96 0.84
C THR A 67 -23.46 -7.26 1.15
N LEU A 68 -23.18 -7.82 2.32
CA LEU A 68 -23.93 -8.92 2.88
C LEU A 68 -24.25 -8.60 4.33
N LEU A 69 -25.53 -8.65 4.66
CA LEU A 69 -26.09 -8.41 5.98
C LEU A 69 -26.73 -9.69 6.49
N VAL A 70 -26.46 -10.02 7.75
CA VAL A 70 -27.18 -11.04 8.51
C VAL A 70 -27.58 -10.41 9.84
N ALA A 71 -28.86 -10.49 10.19
CA ALA A 71 -29.37 -10.06 11.48
C ALA A 71 -30.08 -11.23 12.16
N ALA A 72 -29.69 -11.58 13.38
CA ALA A 72 -30.39 -12.60 14.16
C ALA A 72 -31.61 -11.99 14.84
N THR A 73 -32.79 -12.56 14.56
CA THR A 73 -34.10 -12.09 15.04
C THR A 73 -34.59 -12.84 16.28
N SER A 74 -33.88 -13.90 16.68
CA SER A 74 -34.29 -14.76 17.80
C SER A 74 -33.09 -15.39 18.47
N ILE A 75 -33.22 -15.65 19.77
CA ILE A 75 -32.24 -16.41 20.56
C ILE A 75 -32.20 -17.89 20.11
N ARG A 76 -33.26 -18.36 19.43
CA ARG A 76 -33.38 -19.75 18.96
C ARG A 76 -32.67 -20.01 17.62
N GLY A 77 -32.05 -18.99 17.04
CA GLY A 77 -31.28 -19.10 15.79
C GLY A 77 -32.02 -18.63 14.54
N ASP A 78 -33.20 -18.01 14.67
CA ASP A 78 -33.85 -17.37 13.53
C ASP A 78 -33.04 -16.15 13.08
N PHE A 79 -32.88 -16.00 11.77
CA PHE A 79 -32.12 -14.92 11.18
C PHE A 79 -32.79 -14.42 9.90
N VAL A 80 -32.58 -13.15 9.63
CA VAL A 80 -32.89 -12.54 8.35
C VAL A 80 -31.59 -12.10 7.70
N ALA A 81 -31.50 -12.27 6.40
CA ALA A 81 -30.28 -11.96 5.67
C ALA A 81 -30.62 -11.29 4.34
N TRP A 82 -29.66 -10.51 3.85
CA TRP A 82 -29.73 -9.89 2.55
C TRP A 82 -28.33 -9.66 2.02
N SER A 83 -28.16 -9.83 0.72
CA SER A 83 -26.92 -9.47 0.05
C SER A 83 -27.18 -8.77 -1.27
N THR A 84 -26.14 -8.16 -1.83
CA THR A 84 -26.15 -7.69 -3.22
C THR A 84 -25.95 -8.83 -4.22
N PHE A 85 -25.61 -10.04 -3.75
CA PHE A 85 -25.36 -11.20 -4.60
C PHE A 85 -26.66 -11.96 -4.88
N PRO A 86 -27.15 -11.99 -6.14
CA PRO A 86 -28.45 -12.57 -6.45
C PRO A 86 -28.49 -14.09 -6.17
N HIS A 87 -27.39 -14.79 -6.40
CA HIS A 87 -27.31 -16.23 -6.17
C HIS A 87 -27.50 -16.59 -4.70
N LEU A 88 -26.88 -15.83 -3.79
CA LEU A 88 -27.01 -16.04 -2.35
C LEU A 88 -28.42 -15.67 -1.86
N ASN A 89 -29.02 -14.61 -2.39
CA ASN A 89 -30.40 -14.24 -2.05
C ASN A 89 -31.41 -15.32 -2.47
N ASN A 90 -31.19 -15.99 -3.61
CA ASN A 90 -32.04 -17.08 -4.05
C ASN A 90 -31.95 -18.30 -3.12
N MET A 91 -30.79 -18.56 -2.52
CA MET A 91 -30.60 -19.62 -1.53
C MET A 91 -31.23 -19.28 -0.18
N LEU A 92 -31.27 -18.00 0.20
CA LEU A 92 -31.85 -17.54 1.46
C LEU A 92 -33.38 -17.60 1.49
N ALA A 93 -34.04 -17.47 0.33
CA ALA A 93 -35.48 -17.61 0.09
C ALA A 93 -36.39 -17.10 1.24
N SER A 94 -36.74 -17.96 2.22
CA SER A 94 -37.61 -17.63 3.36
C SER A 94 -37.04 -16.59 4.32
N ASN A 95 -35.71 -16.51 4.42
CA ASN A 95 -35.01 -15.63 5.36
C ASN A 95 -34.55 -14.33 4.68
N LEU A 96 -34.90 -14.12 3.40
CA LEU A 96 -34.52 -12.95 2.63
C LEU A 96 -35.36 -11.74 3.03
N ARG A 97 -34.71 -10.66 3.48
CA ARG A 97 -35.37 -9.39 3.79
C ARG A 97 -34.65 -8.23 3.12
N ILE A 98 -35.28 -7.59 2.14
CA ILE A 98 -34.67 -6.50 1.37
C ILE A 98 -34.67 -5.21 2.22
N PRO A 99 -33.50 -4.65 2.58
CA PRO A 99 -33.39 -3.39 3.28
C PRO A 99 -33.38 -2.19 2.32
N SER A 100 -33.65 -0.99 2.85
CA SER A 100 -33.31 0.26 2.19
C SER A 100 -31.83 0.58 2.44
N VAL A 101 -31.08 0.84 1.36
CA VAL A 101 -29.64 1.11 1.42
C VAL A 101 -29.34 2.44 0.76
N SER A 102 -28.66 3.32 1.50
CA SER A 102 -28.12 4.58 0.98
C SER A 102 -26.63 4.63 1.20
N VAL A 103 -25.88 4.97 0.15
CA VAL A 103 -24.42 5.06 0.18
C VAL A 103 -24.02 6.45 -0.27
N ARG A 104 -23.10 7.06 0.46
CA ARG A 104 -22.48 8.34 0.10
C ARG A 104 -20.98 8.23 0.31
N GLU A 105 -20.23 8.45 -0.76
CA GLU A 105 -18.78 8.56 -0.73
C GLU A 105 -18.39 10.03 -0.82
N GLU A 106 -17.52 10.52 0.06
CA GLU A 106 -17.09 11.92 0.10
C GLU A 106 -15.57 12.03 -0.11
N ASP A 107 -15.19 12.99 -0.96
CA ASP A 107 -13.83 13.48 -1.14
C ASP A 107 -13.77 14.88 -0.50
N GLN A 108 -13.16 14.97 0.69
CA GLN A 108 -13.22 16.18 1.50
C GLN A 108 -12.22 17.23 1.00
N ASN A 109 -11.07 16.79 0.49
CA ASN A 109 -9.98 17.65 0.05
C ASN A 109 -9.97 17.92 -1.46
N GLN A 110 -10.87 17.28 -2.21
CA GLN A 110 -11.02 17.38 -3.67
C GLN A 110 -9.78 16.92 -4.44
N ASP A 111 -9.04 15.94 -3.92
CA ASP A 111 -7.84 15.39 -4.56
C ASP A 111 -8.15 14.26 -5.58
N GLY A 112 -9.43 13.88 -5.71
CA GLY A 112 -9.91 12.82 -6.59
C GLY A 112 -9.95 11.43 -5.95
N LYS A 113 -9.54 11.31 -4.68
CA LYS A 113 -9.64 10.09 -3.87
C LYS A 113 -10.72 10.26 -2.83
N LEU A 114 -11.37 9.15 -2.51
CA LEU A 114 -12.46 9.15 -1.54
C LEU A 114 -11.89 9.00 -0.13
N ASP A 115 -12.35 9.86 0.78
CA ASP A 115 -11.92 9.88 2.18
C ASP A 115 -12.92 9.19 3.10
N PHE A 116 -14.23 9.45 2.91
CA PHE A 116 -15.29 8.92 3.77
C PHE A 116 -16.31 8.09 3.02
N LEU A 117 -16.76 7.02 3.68
CA LEU A 117 -17.91 6.21 3.28
C LEU A 117 -19.00 6.33 4.36
N ILE A 118 -20.14 6.91 3.99
CA ILE A 118 -21.33 6.96 4.81
C ILE A 118 -22.34 5.95 4.24
N LEU A 119 -22.56 4.87 4.99
CA LEU A 119 -23.50 3.81 4.63
C LEU A 119 -24.64 3.78 5.65
N ASN A 120 -25.87 4.01 5.18
CA ASN A 120 -27.06 3.78 6.00
C ASN A 120 -27.83 2.58 5.45
N LEU A 121 -28.15 1.66 6.34
CA LEU A 121 -28.94 0.48 6.04
C LEU A 121 -30.14 0.43 6.99
N GLN A 122 -31.34 0.32 6.42
CA GLN A 122 -32.59 0.20 7.16
C GLN A 122 -33.24 -1.14 6.82
N LEU A 123 -33.23 -2.05 7.80
CA LEU A 123 -33.83 -3.37 7.68
C LEU A 123 -35.29 -3.32 8.15
N PRO A 124 -36.28 -3.62 7.30
CA PRO A 124 -37.68 -3.69 7.72
C PRO A 124 -37.92 -4.95 8.55
N LEU A 125 -38.35 -4.75 9.80
CA LEU A 125 -38.67 -5.80 10.76
C LEU A 125 -40.19 -5.94 10.91
N GLN A 126 -40.65 -7.16 11.19
CA GLN A 126 -42.03 -7.43 11.61
C GLN A 126 -42.25 -7.01 13.08
N PRO A 127 -43.49 -6.76 13.53
CA PRO A 127 -43.78 -6.31 14.90
C PRO A 127 -43.27 -7.27 15.99
N GLU A 128 -43.19 -8.56 15.69
CA GLU A 128 -42.76 -9.62 16.60
C GLU A 128 -41.25 -9.90 16.52
N GLU A 129 -40.55 -9.38 15.51
CA GLU A 129 -39.12 -9.63 15.27
C GLU A 129 -38.23 -8.67 16.10
N GLN A 130 -37.21 -9.22 16.75
CA GLN A 130 -36.29 -8.47 17.60
C GLN A 130 -34.84 -8.76 17.22
N VAL A 131 -34.03 -7.73 16.95
CA VAL A 131 -32.64 -7.94 16.49
C VAL A 131 -31.67 -8.05 17.66
N TYR A 132 -31.01 -9.20 17.79
CA TYR A 132 -30.01 -9.47 18.84
C TYR A 132 -28.57 -9.38 18.35
N SER A 133 -28.33 -9.77 17.10
CA SER A 133 -27.00 -9.69 16.50
C SER A 133 -27.07 -9.20 15.07
N VAL A 134 -26.02 -8.51 14.65
CA VAL A 134 -25.85 -8.01 13.29
C VAL A 134 -24.45 -8.34 12.83
N GLN A 135 -24.36 -8.95 11.67
CA GLN A 135 -23.14 -9.18 10.91
C GLN A 135 -23.26 -8.46 9.58
N LEU A 136 -22.26 -7.65 9.24
CA LEU A 136 -22.21 -6.90 8.00
C LEU A 136 -20.84 -7.10 7.36
N LEU A 137 -20.85 -7.58 6.12
CA LEU A 137 -19.69 -7.68 5.26
C LEU A 137 -19.79 -6.62 4.18
N LEU A 138 -18.75 -5.81 4.05
CA LEU A 138 -18.59 -4.78 3.02
C LEU A 138 -17.35 -5.09 2.20
N THR A 139 -17.44 -5.02 0.88
CA THR A 139 -16.30 -5.29 -0.01
C THR A 139 -15.70 -4.01 -0.56
N PHE A 140 -14.38 -3.92 -0.52
CA PHE A 140 -13.61 -2.79 -1.01
C PHE A 140 -12.56 -3.26 -2.01
N SER A 141 -12.27 -2.43 -3.01
CA SER A 141 -11.06 -2.56 -3.82
C SER A 141 -10.03 -1.58 -3.29
N TYR A 142 -8.80 -2.04 -3.14
CA TYR A 142 -7.68 -1.25 -2.64
C TYR A 142 -6.54 -1.32 -3.65
N GLN A 143 -6.03 -0.14 -4.01
CA GLN A 143 -4.98 0.00 -5.02
C GLN A 143 -3.86 0.92 -4.54
N LEU A 144 -2.62 0.50 -4.75
CA LEU A 144 -1.40 1.30 -4.63
C LEU A 144 -0.75 1.40 -6.01
N PHE A 145 -0.13 2.53 -6.34
CA PHE A 145 0.45 2.76 -7.66
C PHE A 145 1.89 3.31 -7.63
N ARG A 146 2.33 3.98 -6.56
CA ARG A 146 3.53 4.83 -6.61
C ARG A 146 4.84 4.04 -6.61
N MET A 147 4.98 3.06 -5.73
CA MET A 147 6.21 2.26 -5.59
C MET A 147 6.00 0.80 -6.00
N SER A 148 4.94 0.20 -5.48
CA SER A 148 4.50 -1.16 -5.81
C SER A 148 3.07 -1.07 -6.32
N THR A 149 2.79 -1.66 -7.49
CA THR A 149 1.42 -1.69 -8.01
C THR A 149 0.69 -2.84 -7.31
N VAL A 150 0.01 -2.54 -6.21
CA VAL A 150 -0.76 -3.55 -5.47
C VAL A 150 -2.22 -3.39 -5.84
N VAL A 151 -2.86 -4.48 -6.25
CA VAL A 151 -4.31 -4.54 -6.41
C VAL A 151 -4.81 -5.63 -5.48
N MET A 152 -5.72 -5.28 -4.59
CA MET A 152 -6.33 -6.26 -3.70
C MET A 152 -7.82 -5.98 -3.51
N GLN A 153 -8.57 -7.05 -3.28
CA GLN A 153 -9.93 -6.96 -2.77
C GLN A 153 -9.91 -7.25 -1.27
N SER A 154 -10.53 -6.36 -0.49
CA SER A 154 -10.61 -6.48 0.96
C SER A 154 -12.06 -6.52 1.42
N LEU A 155 -12.26 -7.16 2.57
CA LEU A 155 -13.55 -7.26 3.23
C LEU A 155 -13.47 -6.54 4.58
N ALA A 156 -14.41 -5.63 4.85
CA ALA A 156 -14.66 -5.17 6.20
C ALA A 156 -15.75 -6.04 6.81
N TYR A 157 -15.40 -6.73 7.90
CA TYR A 157 -16.33 -7.55 8.67
C TYR A 157 -16.70 -6.82 9.96
N LEU A 158 -17.97 -6.51 10.09
CA LEU A 158 -18.55 -5.86 11.26
C LEU A 158 -19.46 -6.87 11.93
N GLN A 159 -19.23 -7.12 13.22
CA GLN A 159 -20.04 -8.02 14.02
C GLN A 159 -20.38 -7.35 15.34
N HIS A 160 -21.66 -7.34 15.67
CA HIS A 160 -22.15 -6.89 16.96
C HIS A 160 -23.22 -7.86 17.47
N SER A 161 -23.16 -8.17 18.77
CA SER A 161 -24.15 -9.02 19.45
C SER A 161 -24.47 -8.44 20.81
N SER A 162 -25.76 -8.39 21.14
CA SER A 162 -26.27 -7.87 22.40
C SER A 162 -27.27 -8.85 23.01
N PRO A 163 -27.32 -8.99 24.34
CA PRO A 163 -28.36 -9.77 25.03
C PRO A 163 -29.74 -9.07 25.00
N VAL A 164 -29.75 -7.77 24.72
CA VAL A 164 -30.97 -6.94 24.64
C VAL A 164 -31.22 -6.58 23.17
N PRO A 165 -32.48 -6.62 22.71
CA PRO A 165 -32.81 -6.27 21.33
C PRO A 165 -32.46 -4.81 21.02
N GLY A 166 -31.80 -4.60 19.88
CA GLY A 166 -31.37 -3.29 19.41
C GLY A 166 -32.22 -2.77 18.26
N ALA A 167 -32.51 -1.47 18.27
CA ALA A 167 -33.21 -0.80 17.17
C ALA A 167 -32.26 -0.08 16.19
N LYS A 168 -31.06 0.30 16.66
CA LYS A 168 -30.10 1.07 15.87
C LYS A 168 -28.68 0.71 16.25
N LEU A 169 -27.82 0.59 15.23
CA LEU A 169 -26.39 0.33 15.38
C LEU A 169 -25.62 1.42 14.65
N PHE A 170 -24.69 2.05 15.36
CA PHE A 170 -23.77 3.04 14.80
C PHE A 170 -22.34 2.52 14.93
N ILE A 171 -21.61 2.50 13.81
CA ILE A 171 -20.22 2.05 13.74
C ILE A 171 -19.43 3.12 13.00
N SER A 172 -18.29 3.49 13.57
CA SER A 172 -17.31 4.40 12.96
C SER A 172 -15.93 3.80 13.14
N GLY A 173 -15.10 3.86 12.10
CA GLY A 173 -13.74 3.32 12.15
C GLY A 173 -12.94 3.62 10.89
N ASP A 174 -11.62 3.47 11.01
CA ASP A 174 -10.68 3.72 9.91
C ASP A 174 -10.35 2.43 9.17
N LEU A 175 -10.29 2.49 7.84
CA LEU A 175 -9.73 1.41 7.04
C LEU A 175 -8.22 1.60 6.92
N LYS A 176 -7.43 0.69 7.53
CA LYS A 176 -5.96 0.73 7.49
C LYS A 176 -5.40 -0.54 6.84
N LEU A 177 -4.44 -0.36 5.93
CA LEU A 177 -3.67 -1.47 5.37
C LEU A 177 -2.69 -2.00 6.42
N GLN A 178 -2.79 -3.30 6.72
CA GLN A 178 -1.80 -3.99 7.54
C GLN A 178 -0.90 -4.86 6.65
N GLN A 179 0.31 -4.37 6.38
CA GLN A 179 1.30 -5.10 5.60
C GLN A 179 2.05 -6.12 6.47
N LYS A 180 1.84 -7.42 6.22
CA LYS A 180 2.56 -8.51 6.93
C LYS A 180 3.91 -8.85 6.30
N THR A 181 4.04 -8.65 5.00
CA THR A 181 5.24 -8.99 4.23
C THR A 181 5.69 -7.81 3.37
N PRO A 182 7.00 -7.62 3.14
CA PRO A 182 7.49 -6.59 2.24
C PRO A 182 6.89 -6.77 0.85
N LEU A 183 6.32 -5.69 0.32
CA LEU A 183 5.81 -5.65 -1.05
C LEU A 183 6.99 -5.61 -2.02
N PRO A 184 6.85 -6.20 -3.21
CA PRO A 184 7.90 -6.13 -4.21
C PRO A 184 8.12 -4.67 -4.62
N HIS A 185 9.39 -4.29 -4.79
CA HIS A 185 9.77 -2.92 -5.14
C HIS A 185 9.30 -2.47 -6.53
N ARG A 186 8.88 -3.42 -7.39
CA ARG A 186 8.38 -3.21 -8.76
C ARG A 186 7.40 -4.32 -9.14
N GLY A 187 6.55 -4.02 -10.12
CA GLY A 187 5.61 -4.97 -10.71
C GLY A 187 4.23 -4.92 -10.06
N VAL A 188 3.31 -5.70 -10.65
CA VAL A 188 1.96 -5.87 -10.11
C VAL A 188 1.97 -6.99 -9.09
N TYR A 189 1.56 -6.68 -7.87
CA TYR A 189 1.33 -7.66 -6.81
C TYR A 189 -0.17 -7.97 -6.74
N ASP A 190 -0.54 -9.13 -7.29
CA ASP A 190 -1.92 -9.64 -7.36
C ASP A 190 -2.06 -10.99 -6.64
N ILE A 191 -1.15 -11.28 -5.71
CA ILE A 191 -1.16 -12.51 -4.94
C ILE A 191 -2.12 -12.32 -3.76
N TYR A 192 -3.22 -13.07 -3.77
CA TYR A 192 -4.12 -13.15 -2.63
C TYR A 192 -3.44 -13.88 -1.46
N ASN A 193 -3.75 -13.46 -0.24
CA ASN A 193 -3.34 -14.18 0.96
C ASN A 193 -3.97 -15.58 0.94
N VAL A 194 -3.20 -16.58 0.50
CA VAL A 194 -3.58 -17.98 0.64
C VAL A 194 -3.35 -18.33 2.10
N GLY A 195 -4.40 -18.68 2.83
CA GLY A 195 -4.26 -19.17 4.21
C GLY A 195 -3.44 -20.45 4.21
N THR A 196 -2.17 -20.35 4.56
CA THR A 196 -1.38 -21.52 4.96
C THR A 196 -1.80 -21.85 6.38
N TYR A 197 -2.62 -22.90 6.52
CA TYR A 197 -2.96 -23.52 7.80
C TYR A 197 -1.72 -24.07 8.51
#